data_AF-A0A151RFD7-F1
#
_entry.id   AF-A0A151RFD7-F1
#
_cell.length_a   1.000
_cell.length_b   1.000
_cell.length_c   1.000
_cell.angle_alpha   90.00
_cell.angle_beta   90.00
_cell.angle_gamma   90.00
#
_symmetry.space_group_name_H-M   'P 1'
#
loop_
_entity.id
_entity.type
_entity.pdbx_description
1 polymer ?
#
loop_
_entity_poly.entity_id
_entity_poly.type
_entity_poly.pdbx_seq_one_letter_code
_entity_poly.pdbx_strand_id
1 'polypeptide(L)'
;KFNGENFLCWQQQMKFWLTNLSLFSVTLNGKSEKCSNCALVEASSSDDTSSDKDILCHYHILSALSDNIYKIFCHTKTALELWDTLELKYDSAEKGLRRYSYERMIYFQMKDGNPFSDQVHEFENIIYVMKMKEITLPDIMLVN
;
A
#
# COMPACT_ATOMS: atom_id res chain seq x y z
N LYS A 1 -12.94 -4.67 -2.73
CA LYS A 1 -11.95 -4.74 -3.83
C LYS A 1 -11.20 -3.41 -3.89
N PHE A 2 -9.89 -3.40 -4.14
CA PHE A 2 -9.05 -2.22 -4.27
C PHE A 2 -9.35 -1.45 -5.56
N ASN A 3 -9.66 -0.17 -5.43
CA ASN A 3 -10.03 0.74 -6.53
C ASN A 3 -8.94 1.75 -6.88
N GLY A 4 -7.79 1.74 -6.19
CA GLY A 4 -6.69 2.69 -6.41
C GLY A 4 -6.51 3.71 -5.28
N GLU A 5 -7.44 3.76 -4.33
CA GLU A 5 -7.41 4.67 -3.18
C GLU A 5 -7.10 3.93 -1.88
N ASN A 6 -6.57 4.65 -0.88
CA ASN A 6 -6.24 4.12 0.46
C ASN A 6 -5.43 2.82 0.42
N PHE A 7 -4.38 2.80 -0.41
CA PHE A 7 -3.58 1.61 -0.65
C PHE A 7 -2.98 1.05 0.64
N LEU A 8 -2.55 1.88 1.60
CA LEU A 8 -2.02 1.43 2.88
C LEU A 8 -3.03 0.58 3.67
N CYS A 9 -4.29 1.03 3.75
CA CYS A 9 -5.34 0.32 4.47
C CYS A 9 -5.68 -1.01 3.77
N TRP A 10 -5.87 -0.97 2.44
CA TRP A 10 -6.07 -2.18 1.65
C TRP A 10 -4.89 -3.16 1.80
N GLN A 11 -3.66 -2.64 1.75
CA GLN A 11 -2.45 -3.42 1.87
C GLN A 11 -2.38 -4.12 3.23
N GLN A 12 -2.64 -3.42 4.33
CA GLN A 12 -2.66 -4.02 5.67
C GLN A 12 -3.73 -5.10 5.80
N GLN A 13 -4.94 -4.85 5.30
CA GLN A 13 -6.02 -5.85 5.29
C GLN A 13 -5.64 -7.08 4.47
N MET A 14 -5.01 -6.87 3.31
CA MET A 14 -4.54 -7.96 2.45
C MET A 14 -3.42 -8.77 3.11
N LYS A 15 -2.42 -8.10 3.71
CA LYS A 15 -1.35 -8.77 4.49
C LYS A 15 -1.94 -9.64 5.59
N PHE A 16 -2.89 -9.11 6.35
CA PHE A 16 -3.57 -9.84 7.43
C PHE A 16 -4.31 -11.07 6.88
N TRP A 17 -5.06 -10.90 5.79
CA TRP A 17 -5.82 -12.00 5.18
C TRP A 17 -4.90 -13.11 4.64
N LEU A 18 -3.85 -12.76 3.90
CA LEU A 18 -2.87 -13.73 3.40
C LEU A 18 -2.07 -14.42 4.52
N THR A 19 -1.86 -13.74 5.66
CA THR A 19 -1.20 -14.32 6.83
C THR A 19 -2.09 -15.36 7.50
N ASN A 20 -3.38 -15.10 7.64
CA ASN A 20 -4.34 -16.08 8.16
C ASN A 20 -4.44 -17.33 7.28
N LEU A 21 -4.18 -17.18 5.97
CA LEU A 21 -4.13 -18.29 5.02
C LEU A 21 -2.76 -18.98 4.96
N SER A 22 -1.77 -18.55 5.77
CA SER A 22 -0.37 -19.02 5.73
C SER A 22 0.34 -18.85 4.38
N LEU A 23 -0.11 -17.91 3.56
CA LEU A 23 0.42 -17.62 2.22
C LEU A 23 1.44 -16.48 2.23
N PHE A 24 1.27 -15.50 3.13
CA PHE A 24 2.10 -14.29 3.13
C PHE A 24 3.59 -14.58 3.39
N SER A 25 3.88 -15.36 4.44
CA SER A 25 5.27 -15.66 4.83
C SER A 25 5.99 -16.60 3.86
N VAL A 26 5.25 -17.45 3.16
CA VAL A 26 5.81 -18.47 2.25
C VAL A 26 6.12 -17.87 0.88
N THR A 27 5.25 -16.98 0.40
CA THR A 27 5.30 -16.51 -0.99
C THR A 27 5.91 -15.11 -1.13
N LEU A 28 5.69 -14.21 -0.16
CA LEU A 28 6.06 -12.80 -0.27
C LEU A 28 7.25 -12.41 0.63
N ASN A 29 7.56 -13.22 1.64
CA ASN A 29 8.64 -12.94 2.59
C ASN A 29 9.98 -13.62 2.22
N GLY A 30 10.15 -14.04 0.96
CA GLY A 30 11.30 -14.81 0.44
C GLY A 30 12.68 -14.12 0.49
N LYS A 31 12.82 -13.05 1.29
CA LYS A 31 14.10 -12.46 1.71
C LYS A 31 14.25 -12.64 3.23
N SER A 32 14.55 -13.86 3.65
CA SER A 32 15.41 -14.07 4.81
C SER A 32 16.32 -15.24 4.50
N GLU A 33 17.62 -14.93 4.37
CA GLU A 33 18.74 -15.88 4.18
C GLU A 33 18.82 -16.63 2.84
N LYS A 34 19.33 -15.96 1.80
CA LYS A 34 20.30 -16.62 0.93
C LYS A 34 21.69 -16.19 1.37
N CYS A 35 22.23 -16.91 2.34
CA CYS A 35 23.66 -16.92 2.60
C CYS A 35 24.35 -17.53 1.36
N SER A 36 25.38 -16.85 0.88
CA SER A 36 26.20 -17.29 -0.24
C SER A 36 26.98 -18.54 0.16
N ASN A 37 26.97 -19.53 -0.74
CA ASN A 37 27.84 -20.70 -0.82
C ASN A 37 27.40 -21.94 -0.02
N CYS A 38 26.88 -22.96 -0.72
CA CYS A 38 27.51 -24.28 -0.83
C CYS A 38 26.80 -25.13 -1.90
N ALA A 39 27.61 -25.97 -2.57
CA ALA A 39 27.27 -26.74 -3.75
C ALA A 39 26.34 -27.94 -3.48
N LEU A 40 25.65 -28.38 -4.56
CA LEU A 40 25.22 -29.74 -4.95
C LEU A 40 25.13 -30.78 -3.81
N VAL A 41 24.01 -31.44 -3.50
CA VAL A 41 23.26 -32.42 -4.31
C VAL A 41 21.90 -32.75 -3.66
N GLU A 42 20.94 -33.14 -4.50
CA GLU A 42 19.80 -34.08 -4.27
C GLU A 42 18.68 -33.75 -3.26
N ALA A 43 17.46 -33.53 -3.78
CA ALA A 43 16.17 -33.97 -3.23
C ALA A 43 15.08 -33.62 -4.28
N SER A 44 14.60 -34.54 -5.10
CA SER A 44 13.40 -35.36 -4.86
C SER A 44 12.34 -34.71 -3.93
N SER A 45 11.21 -34.31 -4.53
CA SER A 45 9.86 -34.14 -3.95
C SER A 45 9.48 -32.94 -3.05
N SER A 46 9.84 -31.70 -3.40
CA SER A 46 9.33 -30.53 -2.65
C SER A 46 9.05 -29.25 -3.47
N ASP A 47 8.81 -29.34 -4.78
CA ASP A 47 8.65 -28.14 -5.64
C ASP A 47 7.18 -27.76 -5.91
N ASP A 48 6.26 -28.74 -5.98
CA ASP A 48 4.86 -28.50 -6.38
C ASP A 48 4.09 -27.63 -5.36
N THR A 49 4.26 -27.90 -4.07
CA THR A 49 3.50 -27.18 -3.02
C THR A 49 3.89 -25.71 -2.86
N SER A 50 5.13 -25.33 -3.24
CA SER A 50 5.57 -23.93 -3.20
C SER A 50 5.04 -23.16 -4.40
N SER A 51 5.02 -23.78 -5.57
CA SER A 51 4.42 -23.23 -6.80
C SER A 51 2.91 -23.05 -6.63
N ASP A 52 2.21 -24.05 -6.06
CA ASP A 52 0.76 -23.97 -5.82
C ASP A 52 0.39 -22.84 -4.85
N LYS A 53 1.19 -22.61 -3.81
CA LYS A 53 0.99 -21.51 -2.87
C LYS A 53 1.24 -20.15 -3.52
N ASP A 54 2.22 -20.04 -4.41
CA ASP A 54 2.45 -18.81 -5.18
C ASP A 54 1.26 -18.49 -6.10
N ILE A 55 0.77 -19.48 -6.85
CA ILE A 55 -0.41 -19.34 -7.71
C ILE A 55 -1.64 -18.93 -6.89
N LEU A 56 -1.86 -19.57 -5.74
CA LEU A 56 -3.01 -19.26 -4.88
C LEU A 56 -2.90 -17.84 -4.28
N CYS A 57 -1.72 -17.45 -3.81
CA CYS A 57 -1.47 -16.11 -3.30
C CYS A 57 -1.69 -15.05 -4.40
N HIS A 58 -1.16 -15.30 -5.60
CA HIS A 58 -1.33 -14.46 -6.77
C HIS A 58 -2.81 -14.26 -7.12
N TYR A 59 -3.57 -15.36 -7.17
CA TYR A 59 -5.01 -15.31 -7.42
C TYR A 59 -5.77 -14.53 -6.33
N HIS A 60 -5.44 -14.73 -5.05
CA HIS A 60 -6.08 -14.00 -3.96
C HIS A 60 -5.83 -12.50 -4.06
N ILE A 61 -4.60 -12.08 -4.34
CA ILE A 61 -4.26 -10.66 -4.53
C ILE A 61 -5.06 -10.10 -5.71
N LEU A 62 -5.04 -10.78 -6.87
CA LEU A 62 -5.79 -10.36 -8.06
C LEU A 62 -7.30 -10.26 -7.80
N SER A 63 -7.88 -11.24 -7.09
CA SER A 63 -9.32 -11.29 -6.79
C SER A 63 -9.80 -10.10 -5.95
N ALA A 64 -8.89 -9.52 -5.16
CA ALA A 64 -9.18 -8.36 -4.34
C ALA A 64 -9.01 -7.05 -5.09
N LEU A 65 -8.56 -7.04 -6.35
CA LEU A 65 -8.47 -5.84 -7.19
C LEU A 65 -9.81 -5.56 -7.87
N SER A 66 -10.10 -4.28 -8.10
CA SER A 66 -11.17 -3.84 -9.01
C SER A 66 -10.82 -4.18 -10.45
N ASP A 67 -11.83 -4.30 -11.31
CA ASP A 67 -11.65 -4.81 -12.68
C ASP A 67 -10.67 -3.97 -13.51
N ASN A 68 -10.64 -2.65 -13.28
CA ASN A 68 -9.71 -1.73 -13.97
C ASN A 68 -8.25 -2.00 -13.58
N ILE A 69 -8.01 -2.30 -12.30
CA ILE A 69 -6.66 -2.57 -11.79
C ILE A 69 -6.27 -4.00 -12.14
N TYR A 70 -7.18 -4.97 -12.00
CA TYR A 70 -6.97 -6.35 -12.40
C TYR A 70 -6.44 -6.46 -13.83
N LYS A 71 -7.06 -5.76 -14.80
CA LYS A 71 -6.65 -5.78 -16.21
C LYS A 71 -5.21 -5.31 -16.46
N ILE A 72 -4.68 -4.46 -15.58
CA ILE A 72 -3.31 -3.94 -15.69
C ILE A 72 -2.31 -4.97 -15.15
N PHE A 73 -2.69 -5.70 -14.10
CA PHE A 73 -1.76 -6.51 -13.32
C PHE A 73 -1.92 -8.03 -13.52
N CYS A 74 -2.97 -8.49 -14.21
CA CYS A 74 -3.24 -9.92 -14.42
C CYS A 74 -2.15 -10.68 -15.20
N HIS A 75 -1.26 -9.96 -15.90
CA HIS A 75 -0.15 -10.53 -16.67
C HIS A 75 1.11 -10.79 -15.85
N THR A 76 1.13 -10.38 -14.57
CA THR A 76 2.23 -10.69 -13.64
C THR A 76 2.32 -12.21 -13.42
N LYS A 77 3.55 -12.74 -13.28
CA LYS A 77 3.78 -14.18 -13.26
C LYS A 77 3.78 -14.79 -11.87
N THR A 78 4.16 -14.01 -10.86
CA THR A 78 4.31 -14.48 -9.48
C THR A 78 3.58 -13.54 -8.53
N ALA A 79 3.18 -14.04 -7.36
CA ALA A 79 2.55 -13.18 -6.35
C ALA A 79 3.51 -12.08 -5.87
N LEU A 80 4.81 -12.37 -5.81
CA LEU A 80 5.84 -11.39 -5.43
C LEU A 80 5.95 -10.25 -6.45
N GLU A 81 6.02 -10.57 -7.74
CA GLU A 81 6.06 -9.54 -8.80
C GLU A 81 4.80 -8.67 -8.76
N LEU A 82 3.63 -9.29 -8.57
CA LEU A 82 2.37 -8.56 -8.41
C LEU A 82 2.41 -7.63 -7.20
N TRP A 83 2.85 -8.13 -6.06
CA TRP A 83 2.94 -7.39 -4.81
C TRP A 83 3.89 -6.19 -4.92
N ASP A 84 5.11 -6.41 -5.40
CA ASP A 84 6.14 -5.38 -5.56
C ASP A 84 5.69 -4.29 -6.56
N THR A 85 5.04 -4.68 -7.65
CA THR A 85 4.57 -3.70 -8.65
C THR A 85 3.41 -2.85 -8.10
N LEU A 86 2.53 -3.44 -7.28
CA LEU A 86 1.47 -2.71 -6.59
C LEU A 86 2.06 -1.73 -5.57
N GLU A 87 3.03 -2.16 -4.75
CA GLU A 87 3.74 -1.28 -3.81
C GLU A 87 4.42 -0.13 -4.56
N LEU A 88 5.20 -0.41 -5.59
CA LEU A 88 5.91 0.62 -6.36
C LEU A 88 4.95 1.69 -6.91
N LYS A 89 3.82 1.26 -7.48
CA LYS A 89 2.87 2.16 -8.15
C LYS A 89 2.04 2.98 -7.16
N TYR A 90 1.57 2.38 -6.08
CA TYR A 90 0.58 3.00 -5.19
C TYR A 90 1.16 3.52 -3.88
N ASP A 91 2.23 2.93 -3.34
CA ASP A 91 2.89 3.43 -2.13
C ASP A 91 3.59 4.78 -2.37
N SER A 92 4.23 4.94 -3.54
CA SER A 92 4.85 6.22 -3.92
C SER A 92 3.82 7.34 -4.10
N ALA A 93 2.70 7.03 -4.77
CA ALA A 93 1.58 7.95 -4.94
C ALA A 93 0.96 8.35 -3.60
N GLU A 94 0.74 7.39 -2.70
CA GLU A 94 0.15 7.65 -1.39
C GLU A 94 1.10 8.43 -0.47
N LYS A 95 2.41 8.12 -0.48
CA LYS A 95 3.43 8.92 0.21
C LYS A 95 3.48 10.36 -0.33
N GLY A 96 3.41 10.55 -1.65
CA GLY A 96 3.34 11.87 -2.28
C GLY A 96 2.07 12.64 -1.88
N LEU A 97 0.92 11.98 -1.88
CA LEU A 97 -0.36 12.57 -1.47
C LEU A 97 -0.40 12.92 0.02
N ARG A 98 0.23 12.13 0.90
CA ARG A 98 0.39 12.47 2.32
C ARG A 98 1.28 13.68 2.51
N ARG A 99 2.46 13.69 1.85
CA ARG A 99 3.40 14.83 1.89
C ARG A 99 2.74 16.12 1.40
N TYR A 100 2.04 16.06 0.27
CA TYR A 100 1.30 17.21 -0.27
C TYR A 100 0.26 17.74 0.73
N SER A 101 -0.45 16.85 1.43
CA SER A 101 -1.44 17.25 2.43
C SER A 101 -0.78 17.94 3.64
N TYR A 102 0.38 17.45 4.08
CA TYR A 102 1.20 18.11 5.10
C TYR A 102 1.68 19.49 4.67
N GLU A 103 2.28 19.60 3.48
CA GLU A 103 2.77 20.87 2.95
C GLU A 103 1.65 21.90 2.84
N ARG A 104 0.49 21.48 2.31
CA ARG A 104 -0.67 22.36 2.16
C ARG A 104 -1.19 22.88 3.50
N MET A 105 -1.08 22.09 4.58
CA MET A 105 -1.41 22.55 5.93
C MET A 105 -0.34 23.48 6.52
N ILE A 106 0.94 23.11 6.45
CA ILE A 106 2.04 23.88 7.01
C ILE A 106 2.13 25.28 6.38
N TYR A 107 1.89 25.35 5.06
CA TYR A 107 1.94 26.61 4.32
C TYR A 107 0.56 27.27 4.16
N PHE A 108 -0.49 26.77 4.82
CA PHE A 108 -1.79 27.42 4.79
C PHE A 108 -1.71 28.77 5.51
N GLN A 109 -2.09 29.83 4.81
CA GLN A 109 -2.15 31.17 5.36
C GLN A 109 -3.38 31.89 4.79
N MET A 110 -4.15 32.52 5.66
CA MET A 110 -5.26 33.38 5.23
C MET A 110 -4.68 34.63 4.55
N LYS A 111 -5.29 35.00 3.42
CA LYS A 111 -4.93 36.16 2.62
C LYS A 111 -5.91 37.30 2.89
N ASP A 112 -5.37 38.48 3.13
CA ASP A 112 -6.15 39.71 3.20
C ASP A 112 -6.85 39.96 1.86
N GLY A 113 -8.13 40.36 1.93
CA GLY A 113 -8.96 40.61 0.75
C GLY A 113 -9.84 39.44 0.30
N ASN A 114 -9.63 38.23 0.83
CA ASN A 114 -10.51 37.09 0.59
C ASN A 114 -11.61 36.98 1.68
N PRO A 115 -12.82 36.50 1.34
CA PRO A 115 -13.85 36.23 2.34
C PRO A 115 -13.36 35.25 3.40
N PHE A 116 -13.58 35.57 4.68
CA PHE A 116 -13.16 34.70 5.79
C PHE A 116 -13.79 33.31 5.72
N SER A 117 -15.07 33.22 5.32
CA SER A 117 -15.80 31.95 5.18
C SER A 117 -15.12 30.97 4.23
N ASP A 118 -14.68 31.47 3.08
CA ASP A 118 -14.10 30.63 2.02
C ASP A 118 -12.75 30.07 2.47
N GLN A 119 -12.00 30.89 3.20
CA GLN A 119 -10.70 30.51 3.76
C GLN A 119 -10.85 29.51 4.91
N VAL A 120 -11.86 29.67 5.77
CA VAL A 120 -12.19 28.67 6.79
C VAL A 120 -12.60 27.34 6.15
N HIS A 121 -13.43 27.38 5.12
CA HIS A 121 -13.84 26.16 4.41
C HIS A 121 -12.65 25.47 3.72
N GLU A 122 -11.72 26.23 3.14
CA GLU A 122 -10.48 25.68 2.59
C GLU A 122 -9.65 24.97 3.67
N PHE A 123 -9.50 25.60 4.84
CA PHE A 123 -8.81 25.03 5.98
C PHE A 123 -9.49 23.74 6.49
N GLU A 124 -10.80 23.76 6.68
CA GLU A 124 -11.59 22.59 7.09
C GLU A 124 -11.42 21.43 6.11
N ASN A 125 -11.39 21.71 4.80
CA ASN A 125 -11.14 20.70 3.79
C ASN A 125 -9.73 20.10 3.87
N ILE A 126 -8.71 20.91 4.16
CA ILE A 126 -7.34 20.41 4.40
C ILE A 126 -7.34 19.45 5.59
N ILE A 127 -7.93 19.86 6.73
CA ILE A 127 -8.03 19.02 7.93
C ILE A 127 -8.82 17.74 7.67
N TYR A 128 -9.92 17.81 6.92
CA TYR A 128 -10.73 16.65 6.55
C TYR A 128 -9.92 15.64 5.73
N VAL A 129 -9.22 16.10 4.69
CA VAL A 129 -8.35 15.25 3.87
C VAL A 129 -7.25 14.59 4.69
N MET A 130 -6.68 15.30 5.67
CA MET A 130 -5.65 14.75 6.56
C MET A 130 -6.21 13.69 7.49
N LYS A 131 -7.40 13.90 8.08
CA LYS A 131 -8.09 12.89 8.90
C LYS A 131 -8.43 11.63 8.10
N MET A 132 -8.95 11.78 6.89
CA MET A 132 -9.26 10.64 6.00
C MET A 132 -8.03 9.81 5.64
N LYS A 133 -6.85 10.42 5.62
CA LYS A 133 -5.58 9.75 5.30
C LYS A 133 -4.81 9.27 6.54
N GLU A 134 -5.44 9.31 7.72
CA GLU A 134 -4.84 8.96 9.01
C GLU A 134 -3.51 9.70 9.27
N ILE A 135 -3.41 10.94 8.77
CA ILE A 135 -2.22 11.76 8.93
C ILE A 135 -2.25 12.36 10.34
N THR A 136 -1.33 11.95 11.21
CA THR A 136 -1.19 12.50 12.55
C THR A 136 -0.68 13.93 12.48
N LEU A 137 -1.51 14.88 12.93
CA LEU A 137 -1.13 16.26 13.13
C LEU A 137 -0.02 16.34 14.19
N PRO A 138 1.11 17.02 13.94
CA PRO A 138 2.08 17.31 14.99
C PRO A 138 1.42 18.19 16.05
N ASP A 139 1.61 17.86 17.33
CA ASP A 139 1.00 18.55 18.49
C ASP A 139 1.27 20.08 18.53
N ILE A 140 2.24 20.56 17.75
CA ILE A 140 2.61 21.98 17.64
C ILE A 140 1.46 22.85 17.08
N MET A 141 0.46 22.27 16.41
CA MET A 141 -0.71 23.03 15.92
C MET A 141 -1.88 23.13 16.92
N LEU A 142 -1.78 22.50 18.10
CA LEU A 142 -2.72 22.71 19.20
C LEU A 142 -2.23 23.90 20.03
N VAL A 143 -2.46 25.12 19.53
CA VAL A 143 -2.27 26.32 20.36
C VAL A 143 -3.38 26.32 21.41
N ASN A 144 -2.98 26.06 22.66
CA ASN A 144 -3.78 26.22 23.88
C ASN A 144 -4.13 27.68 24.15
#